data_AF-A0A662P6H0-F1
#
_entry.id   AF-A0A662P6H0-F1
#
_cell.length_a   1.000
_cell.length_b   1.000
_cell.length_c   1.000
_cell.angle_alpha   90.00
_cell.angle_beta   90.00
_cell.angle_gamma   90.00
#
_symmetry.space_group_name_H-M   'P 1'
#
loop_
_entity.id
_entity.type
_entity.pdbx_description
1 polymer ?
#
loop_
_entity_poly.entity_id
_entity_poly.type
_entity_poly.pdbx_seq_one_letter_code
_entity_poly.pdbx_strand_id
1 'polypeptide(L)'
;GKTIASGEAGVDDASVIQSALDVLVEGETIFIKAGTYEISETIIIKDIKLRGEGRYQTVLKLADGANTNLIESKSYHENSPTVEWGIYIEDLYLYGNKTNNATGGAIYLRTWGAVLRNLRIREFKGHGIAISGVSEQNANENILENIDVRFCESSHIVLGTYSSDNWIINTFSWSPIGASALVLWAGGNLIINSKFETYRTGEIMIIIGGYQNHIVNCRIAGGNIGIILDGSQSGRLPNKNIIIANQFLRSSTAISLKGTASNVQENVIIANRFRTHDYGIIEEGDYTDYNFFVLNRFESDVTNPITIVGANSKEKLNFGYTTENSGTATFSGDGTTTQFSIAHGLISTPTKVLVTPMTADAASDFYVTADDTNIYINYKSAPPSGTDNLKFSWYAEV
;
A
#
# COMPACT_ATOMS: atom_id res chain seq x y z
N GLY A 1 33.29 -0.63 28.06
CA GLY A 1 33.21 -1.51 26.88
C GLY A 1 34.59 -2.09 26.63
N LYS A 2 34.68 -3.39 26.38
CA LYS A 2 35.92 -3.95 25.81
C LYS A 2 36.00 -3.43 24.37
N THR A 3 36.93 -2.53 24.10
CA THR A 3 37.22 -2.09 22.74
C THR A 3 37.87 -3.26 22.01
N ILE A 4 37.28 -3.73 20.91
CA ILE A 4 37.98 -4.60 19.96
C ILE A 4 38.98 -3.69 19.24
N ALA A 5 40.18 -3.63 19.80
CA ALA A 5 41.27 -2.86 19.24
C ALA A 5 41.80 -3.62 18.02
N SER A 6 41.50 -3.08 16.83
CA SER A 6 42.06 -3.43 15.52
C SER A 6 41.94 -4.89 15.06
N GLY A 7 41.32 -5.10 13.90
CA GLY A 7 41.41 -6.39 13.19
C GLY A 7 42.86 -6.72 12.83
N GLU A 8 43.24 -7.99 13.00
CA GLU A 8 44.47 -8.51 12.41
C GLU A 8 44.28 -8.60 10.89
N ALA A 9 45.29 -8.21 10.12
CA ALA A 9 45.23 -8.36 8.67
C ALA A 9 45.04 -9.84 8.30
N GLY A 10 43.95 -10.16 7.59
CA GLY A 10 43.60 -11.52 7.19
C GLY A 10 42.54 -12.22 8.06
N VAL A 11 42.00 -11.55 9.08
CA VAL A 11 40.83 -12.06 9.84
C VAL A 11 39.55 -11.53 9.19
N ASP A 12 38.58 -12.42 8.98
CA ASP A 12 37.26 -12.10 8.45
C ASP A 12 36.46 -11.26 9.46
N ASP A 13 35.96 -10.09 9.05
CA ASP A 13 35.25 -9.18 9.96
C ASP A 13 33.97 -9.81 10.52
N ALA A 14 33.34 -10.72 9.75
CA ALA A 14 32.16 -11.47 10.20
C ALA A 14 32.45 -12.24 11.49
N SER A 15 33.54 -13.03 11.51
CA SER A 15 33.92 -13.85 12.68
C SER A 15 34.21 -13.01 13.93
N VAL A 16 34.78 -11.80 13.76
CA VAL A 16 35.09 -10.87 14.85
C VAL A 16 33.81 -10.26 15.40
N ILE A 17 32.90 -9.81 14.52
CA ILE A 17 31.60 -9.28 14.90
C ILE A 17 30.78 -10.35 15.62
N GLN A 18 30.76 -11.59 15.10
CA GLN A 18 30.04 -12.70 15.71
C GLN A 18 30.58 -13.02 17.10
N SER A 19 31.91 -13.12 17.24
CA SER A 19 32.54 -13.36 18.55
C SER A 19 32.19 -12.29 19.59
N ALA A 20 32.03 -11.05 19.14
CA ALA A 20 31.61 -9.94 19.99
C ALA A 20 30.13 -10.03 20.39
N LEU A 21 29.26 -10.43 19.46
CA LEU A 21 27.84 -10.67 19.71
C LEU A 21 27.60 -11.83 20.67
N ASP A 22 28.40 -12.90 20.56
CA ASP A 22 28.23 -14.12 21.33
C ASP A 22 28.41 -13.91 22.83
N VAL A 23 29.29 -12.97 23.22
CA VAL A 23 29.56 -12.65 24.63
C VAL A 23 28.55 -11.68 25.26
N LEU A 24 27.72 -11.00 24.45
CA LEU A 24 26.72 -10.07 24.96
C LEU A 24 25.54 -10.82 25.59
N VAL A 25 24.96 -10.24 26.64
CA VAL A 25 23.69 -10.71 27.22
C VAL A 25 22.51 -9.89 26.69
N GLU A 26 21.30 -10.36 26.98
CA GLU A 26 20.06 -9.74 26.51
C GLU A 26 20.00 -8.22 26.77
N GLY A 27 19.62 -7.47 25.74
CA GLY A 27 19.47 -6.01 25.75
C GLY A 27 20.77 -5.21 25.62
N GLU A 28 21.95 -5.86 25.69
CA GLU A 28 23.23 -5.18 25.51
C GLU A 28 23.45 -4.73 24.06
N THR A 29 24.43 -3.83 23.87
CA THR A 29 24.70 -3.19 22.58
C THR A 29 26.10 -3.51 22.08
N ILE A 30 26.20 -3.98 20.84
CA ILE A 30 27.42 -3.88 20.05
C ILE A 30 27.38 -2.57 19.26
N PHE A 31 28.47 -1.81 19.33
CA PHE A 31 28.65 -0.57 18.59
C PHE A 31 29.79 -0.73 17.59
N ILE A 32 29.48 -0.63 16.30
CA ILE A 32 30.44 -0.74 15.21
C ILE A 32 30.79 0.66 14.72
N LYS A 33 32.10 0.97 14.73
CA LYS A 33 32.62 2.27 14.32
C LYS A 33 32.45 2.51 12.81
N ALA A 34 32.63 3.75 12.38
CA ALA A 34 32.68 4.07 10.95
C ALA A 34 33.79 3.27 10.26
N GLY A 35 33.47 2.72 9.09
CA GLY A 35 34.32 1.79 8.37
C GLY A 35 33.52 0.87 7.45
N THR A 36 34.22 0.19 6.56
CA THR A 36 33.66 -0.89 5.74
C THR A 36 34.18 -2.22 6.27
N TYR A 37 33.27 -3.12 6.59
CA TYR A 37 33.53 -4.44 7.13
C TYR A 37 33.08 -5.48 6.11
N GLU A 38 33.99 -6.36 5.70
CA GLU A 38 33.68 -7.43 4.74
C GLU A 38 33.15 -8.65 5.47
N ILE A 39 31.95 -9.09 5.08
CA ILE A 39 31.18 -10.12 5.77
C ILE A 39 31.14 -11.34 4.86
N SER A 40 31.93 -12.38 5.18
CA SER A 40 32.00 -13.60 4.39
C SER A 40 30.94 -14.65 4.76
N GLU A 41 30.40 -14.55 5.98
CA GLU A 41 29.37 -15.44 6.54
C GLU A 41 28.26 -14.66 7.25
N THR A 42 27.11 -15.29 7.47
CA THR A 42 25.95 -14.65 8.12
C THR A 42 26.27 -14.18 9.53
N ILE A 43 25.90 -12.94 9.86
CA ILE A 43 25.88 -12.47 11.25
C ILE A 43 24.58 -12.91 11.92
N ILE A 44 24.69 -13.72 12.97
CA ILE A 44 23.55 -14.25 13.74
C ILE A 44 23.31 -13.36 14.95
N ILE A 45 22.13 -12.72 14.98
CA ILE A 45 21.71 -11.81 16.03
C ILE A 45 20.71 -12.47 16.99
N LYS A 46 20.92 -12.28 18.30
CA LYS A 46 19.98 -12.67 19.38
C LYS A 46 19.32 -11.42 19.97
N ASP A 47 18.73 -11.49 21.16
CA ASP A 47 18.07 -10.35 21.83
C ASP A 47 19.04 -9.22 22.25
N ILE A 48 19.67 -8.56 21.29
CA ILE A 48 20.70 -7.52 21.48
C ILE A 48 20.47 -6.35 20.53
N LYS A 49 21.26 -5.29 20.72
CA LYS A 49 21.29 -4.12 19.85
C LYS A 49 22.57 -4.09 19.01
N LEU A 50 22.41 -4.11 17.69
CA LEU A 50 23.47 -3.94 16.71
C LEU A 50 23.39 -2.53 16.13
N ARG A 51 24.38 -1.68 16.46
CA ARG A 51 24.36 -0.27 16.10
C ARG A 51 25.64 0.17 15.40
N GLY A 52 25.50 0.89 14.28
CA GLY A 52 26.60 1.59 13.62
C GLY A 52 26.80 3.03 14.10
N GLU A 53 27.85 3.68 13.63
CA GLU A 53 28.11 5.12 13.84
C GLU A 53 27.25 6.00 12.92
N GLY A 54 26.60 5.41 11.92
CA GLY A 54 25.65 6.08 11.04
C GLY A 54 25.46 5.34 9.71
N ARG A 55 24.26 5.44 9.12
CA ARG A 55 23.86 4.73 7.87
C ARG A 55 24.61 5.12 6.59
N TYR A 56 25.56 6.04 6.70
CA TYR A 56 26.47 6.42 5.62
C TYR A 56 27.95 6.29 6.04
N GLN A 57 28.21 5.76 7.23
CA GLN A 57 29.53 5.72 7.86
C GLN A 57 29.97 4.28 8.16
N THR A 58 29.06 3.47 8.73
CA THR A 58 29.33 2.07 9.05
C THR A 58 28.69 1.17 8.01
N VAL A 59 29.52 0.45 7.25
CA VAL A 59 29.12 -0.39 6.12
C VAL A 59 29.40 -1.85 6.43
N LEU A 60 28.38 -2.69 6.43
CA LEU A 60 28.51 -4.14 6.40
C LEU A 60 28.30 -4.61 4.96
N LYS A 61 29.36 -5.10 4.32
CA LYS A 61 29.39 -5.48 2.91
C LYS A 61 29.58 -6.99 2.78
N LEU A 62 28.70 -7.67 2.04
CA LEU A 62 28.96 -9.08 1.68
C LEU A 62 30.24 -9.20 0.85
N ALA A 63 31.10 -10.15 1.23
CA ALA A 63 32.30 -10.50 0.48
C ALA A 63 31.94 -11.10 -0.90
N ASP A 64 32.93 -11.21 -1.78
CA ASP A 64 32.75 -11.87 -3.08
C ASP A 64 32.51 -13.38 -2.86
N GLY A 65 31.46 -13.92 -3.47
CA GLY A 65 31.12 -15.34 -3.34
C GLY A 65 30.62 -15.77 -1.96
N ALA A 66 30.29 -14.85 -1.06
CA ALA A 66 29.71 -15.15 0.26
C ALA A 66 28.38 -15.92 0.13
N ASN A 67 27.55 -15.54 -0.85
CA ASN A 67 26.31 -16.23 -1.23
C ASN A 67 25.33 -16.48 -0.06
N THR A 68 25.37 -15.65 0.98
CA THR A 68 24.60 -15.81 2.21
C THR A 68 23.78 -14.57 2.55
N ASN A 69 22.83 -14.71 3.47
CA ASN A 69 22.14 -13.57 4.06
C ASN A 69 23.11 -12.81 4.97
N LEU A 70 23.04 -11.47 4.99
CA LEU A 70 23.99 -10.68 5.78
C LEU A 70 23.71 -10.78 7.29
N ILE A 71 22.45 -10.63 7.69
CA ILE A 71 22.02 -10.71 9.09
C ILE A 71 20.80 -11.61 9.20
N GLU A 72 20.86 -12.56 10.12
CA GLU A 72 19.73 -13.41 10.50
C GLU A 72 19.49 -13.37 12.00
N SER A 73 18.23 -13.32 12.43
CA SER A 73 17.91 -13.62 13.83
C SER A 73 18.23 -15.08 14.13
N LYS A 74 18.69 -15.41 15.34
CA LYS A 74 19.00 -16.77 15.75
C LYS A 74 17.84 -17.74 15.50
N SER A 75 16.60 -17.37 15.83
CA SER A 75 15.44 -18.23 15.62
C SER A 75 15.14 -18.48 14.14
N TYR A 76 15.40 -17.51 13.26
CA TYR A 76 15.32 -17.71 11.81
C TYR A 76 16.43 -18.66 11.32
N HIS A 77 17.68 -18.40 11.73
CA HIS A 77 18.87 -19.16 11.31
C HIS A 77 18.78 -20.64 11.69
N GLU A 78 18.41 -20.93 12.93
CA GLU A 78 18.27 -22.29 13.46
C GLU A 78 16.95 -22.95 13.05
N ASN A 79 16.10 -22.22 12.32
CA ASN A 79 14.71 -22.59 12.07
C ASN A 79 13.96 -23.00 13.35
N SER A 80 14.18 -22.27 14.44
CA SER A 80 13.58 -22.52 15.75
C SER A 80 12.09 -22.15 15.80
N PRO A 81 11.23 -22.92 16.51
CA PRO A 81 9.84 -22.53 16.73
C PRO A 81 9.66 -21.29 17.64
N THR A 82 10.74 -20.81 18.26
CA THR A 82 10.74 -19.62 19.11
C THR A 82 10.94 -18.33 18.30
N VAL A 83 10.83 -17.18 18.98
CA VAL A 83 11.15 -15.86 18.44
C VAL A 83 12.08 -15.13 19.40
N GLU A 84 12.93 -14.26 18.87
CA GLU A 84 13.61 -13.22 19.65
C GLU A 84 12.65 -12.03 19.91
N TRP A 85 12.77 -11.38 21.06
CA TRP A 85 11.91 -10.26 21.52
C TRP A 85 12.63 -8.89 21.52
N GLY A 86 13.96 -8.90 21.50
CA GLY A 86 14.80 -7.74 21.86
C GLY A 86 15.80 -7.33 20.78
N ILE A 87 15.52 -7.58 19.50
CA ILE A 87 16.44 -7.22 18.41
C ILE A 87 16.32 -5.75 18.03
N TYR A 88 17.44 -5.03 18.04
CA TYR A 88 17.55 -3.68 17.49
C TYR A 88 18.67 -3.64 16.45
N ILE A 89 18.39 -3.13 15.25
CA ILE A 89 19.40 -2.93 14.21
C ILE A 89 19.31 -1.47 13.74
N GLU A 90 20.34 -0.68 14.03
CA GLU A 90 20.29 0.77 13.88
C GLU A 90 21.54 1.35 13.22
N ASP A 91 21.38 2.44 12.47
CA ASP A 91 22.48 3.31 12.04
C ASP A 91 23.53 2.62 11.12
N LEU A 92 23.09 1.72 10.22
CA LEU A 92 23.97 0.93 9.35
C LEU A 92 23.69 1.09 7.86
N TYR A 93 24.74 0.95 7.05
CA TYR A 93 24.64 0.67 5.61
C TYR A 93 24.90 -0.83 5.38
N LEU A 94 23.89 -1.55 4.91
CA LEU A 94 23.99 -2.94 4.49
C LEU A 94 24.12 -3.00 2.97
N TYR A 95 25.19 -3.62 2.49
CA TYR A 95 25.52 -3.69 1.07
C TYR A 95 25.74 -5.13 0.62
N GLY A 96 24.88 -5.61 -0.28
CA GLY A 96 24.84 -7.03 -0.64
C GLY A 96 25.82 -7.44 -1.73
N ASN A 97 26.57 -6.49 -2.32
CA ASN A 97 27.55 -6.79 -3.36
C ASN A 97 26.96 -7.69 -4.47
N LYS A 98 25.75 -7.34 -4.94
CA LYS A 98 24.88 -8.19 -5.77
C LYS A 98 25.59 -8.84 -6.94
N THR A 99 26.46 -8.12 -7.63
CA THR A 99 27.11 -8.59 -8.87
C THR A 99 28.05 -9.77 -8.61
N ASN A 100 28.61 -9.88 -7.41
CA ASN A 100 29.61 -10.89 -7.05
C ASN A 100 29.03 -12.01 -6.17
N ASN A 101 27.71 -12.03 -5.98
CA ASN A 101 27.00 -13.05 -5.20
C ASN A 101 25.87 -13.63 -6.05
N ALA A 102 25.63 -14.93 -5.94
CA ALA A 102 24.54 -15.64 -6.62
C ALA A 102 23.24 -15.62 -5.80
N THR A 103 23.34 -15.56 -4.47
CA THR A 103 22.22 -15.61 -3.51
C THR A 103 22.47 -14.66 -2.32
N GLY A 104 21.49 -14.54 -1.43
CA GLY A 104 21.62 -13.80 -0.16
C GLY A 104 20.89 -12.46 -0.13
N GLY A 105 20.12 -12.21 0.93
CA GLY A 105 19.47 -10.93 1.24
C GLY A 105 20.03 -10.24 2.48
N ALA A 106 19.46 -9.10 2.89
CA ALA A 106 20.09 -8.26 3.92
C ALA A 106 19.72 -8.68 5.34
N ILE A 107 18.43 -8.65 5.69
CA ILE A 107 17.94 -8.93 7.05
C ILE A 107 16.82 -9.95 6.98
N TYR A 108 16.96 -11.07 7.68
CA TYR A 108 15.91 -12.08 7.85
C TYR A 108 15.66 -12.34 9.33
N LEU A 109 14.44 -12.05 9.79
CA LEU A 109 14.11 -12.15 11.21
C LEU A 109 12.88 -13.02 11.47
N ARG A 110 12.93 -13.76 12.57
CA ARG A 110 11.80 -14.40 13.25
C ARG A 110 11.74 -13.83 14.65
N THR A 111 10.98 -12.76 14.81
CA THR A 111 11.09 -11.90 16.00
C THR A 111 9.79 -11.18 16.31
N TRP A 112 9.55 -10.95 17.59
CA TRP A 112 8.48 -10.12 18.11
C TRP A 112 9.06 -8.80 18.61
N GLY A 113 8.52 -7.65 18.18
CA GLY A 113 8.91 -6.36 18.75
C GLY A 113 10.30 -5.85 18.37
N ALA A 114 10.93 -6.38 17.31
CA ALA A 114 12.19 -5.86 16.80
C ALA A 114 12.06 -4.43 16.26
N VAL A 115 13.14 -3.66 16.40
CA VAL A 115 13.22 -2.30 15.87
C VAL A 115 14.37 -2.20 14.87
N LEU A 116 14.02 -1.97 13.61
CA LEU A 116 14.96 -1.66 12.53
C LEU A 116 14.85 -0.17 12.25
N ARG A 117 15.94 0.59 12.45
CA ARG A 117 15.89 2.04 12.35
C ARG A 117 17.06 2.62 11.60
N ASN A 118 16.78 3.62 10.76
CA ASN A 118 17.80 4.42 10.09
C ASN A 118 18.78 3.53 9.32
N LEU A 119 18.26 2.64 8.48
CA LEU A 119 19.07 1.70 7.71
C LEU A 119 19.10 2.11 6.24
N ARG A 120 20.26 1.92 5.61
CA ARG A 120 20.39 1.91 4.15
C ARG A 120 20.68 0.48 3.73
N ILE A 121 19.92 -0.05 2.78
CA ILE A 121 20.02 -1.43 2.31
C ILE A 121 20.10 -1.41 0.79
N ARG A 122 21.18 -1.95 0.22
CA ARG A 122 21.37 -1.92 -1.24
C ARG A 122 21.94 -3.20 -1.82
N GLU A 123 21.50 -3.50 -3.03
CA GLU A 123 22.18 -4.42 -3.95
C GLU A 123 22.35 -5.81 -3.35
N PHE A 124 21.23 -6.42 -2.95
CA PHE A 124 21.17 -7.83 -2.56
C PHE A 124 20.54 -8.69 -3.66
N LYS A 125 20.93 -9.97 -3.73
CA LYS A 125 20.29 -10.95 -4.61
C LYS A 125 18.92 -11.38 -4.08
N GLY A 126 18.81 -11.55 -2.77
CA GLY A 126 17.59 -11.84 -2.05
C GLY A 126 16.78 -10.59 -1.69
N HIS A 127 16.02 -10.69 -0.60
CA HIS A 127 15.21 -9.59 -0.08
C HIS A 127 16.06 -8.53 0.61
N GLY A 128 15.53 -7.31 0.73
CA GLY A 128 16.12 -6.31 1.62
C GLY A 128 15.86 -6.69 3.08
N ILE A 129 14.58 -6.76 3.46
CA ILE A 129 14.14 -7.18 4.79
C ILE A 129 13.04 -8.23 4.62
N ALA A 130 13.15 -9.34 5.34
CA ALA A 130 12.10 -10.34 5.45
C ALA A 130 11.86 -10.64 6.93
N ILE A 131 10.60 -10.51 7.36
CA ILE A 131 10.16 -10.87 8.70
C ILE A 131 9.06 -11.91 8.56
N SER A 132 9.19 -13.05 9.22
CA SER A 132 8.19 -14.13 9.16
C SER A 132 8.19 -14.94 10.43
N GLY A 133 6.99 -15.28 10.91
CA GLY A 133 6.81 -16.22 12.02
C GLY A 133 6.68 -17.65 11.53
N VAL A 134 6.34 -18.53 12.46
CA VAL A 134 5.91 -19.92 12.20
C VAL A 134 4.59 -20.17 12.93
N SER A 135 3.90 -21.25 12.61
CA SER A 135 2.58 -21.56 13.19
C SER A 135 2.55 -21.60 14.72
N GLU A 136 3.70 -21.83 15.35
CA GLU A 136 3.84 -21.95 16.81
C GLU A 136 4.13 -20.60 17.49
N GLN A 137 4.78 -19.65 16.80
CA GLN A 137 5.03 -18.29 17.29
C GLN A 137 5.10 -17.25 16.16
N ASN A 138 4.39 -16.15 16.37
CA ASN A 138 4.26 -15.07 15.40
C ASN A 138 5.42 -14.07 15.49
N ALA A 139 5.79 -13.49 14.36
CA ALA A 139 6.75 -12.40 14.25
C ALA A 139 6.02 -11.04 14.21
N ASN A 140 5.43 -10.65 15.34
CA ASN A 140 4.52 -9.51 15.41
C ASN A 140 5.17 -8.24 15.96
N GLU A 141 4.47 -7.10 15.83
CA GLU A 141 4.79 -5.84 16.52
C GLU A 141 6.18 -5.26 16.20
N ASN A 142 6.77 -5.65 15.08
CA ASN A 142 8.05 -5.14 14.63
C ASN A 142 7.92 -3.76 14.00
N ILE A 143 8.95 -2.93 14.17
CA ILE A 143 8.98 -1.55 13.70
C ILE A 143 10.13 -1.37 12.70
N LEU A 144 9.80 -0.96 11.48
CA LEU A 144 10.73 -0.55 10.45
C LEU A 144 10.60 0.97 10.25
N GLU A 145 11.59 1.72 10.70
CA GLU A 145 11.54 3.18 10.71
C GLU A 145 12.72 3.79 9.93
N ASN A 146 12.42 4.70 9.00
CA ASN A 146 13.44 5.45 8.25
C ASN A 146 14.41 4.50 7.52
N ILE A 147 13.84 3.55 6.77
CA ILE A 147 14.56 2.55 5.99
C ILE A 147 14.68 3.03 4.53
N ASP A 148 15.87 2.91 3.94
CA ASP A 148 16.12 3.13 2.50
C ASP A 148 16.57 1.82 1.84
N VAL A 149 15.65 1.11 1.16
CA VAL A 149 15.95 -0.15 0.45
C VAL A 149 15.96 0.07 -1.07
N ARG A 150 17.04 -0.31 -1.75
CA ARG A 150 17.13 -0.18 -3.21
C ARG A 150 17.87 -1.32 -3.88
N PHE A 151 17.51 -1.57 -5.14
CA PHE A 151 18.26 -2.46 -6.04
C PHE A 151 18.38 -3.92 -5.58
N CYS A 152 17.51 -4.40 -4.70
CA CYS A 152 17.45 -5.82 -4.39
C CYS A 152 16.76 -6.56 -5.54
N GLU A 153 17.24 -7.76 -5.88
CA GLU A 153 16.69 -8.53 -7.00
C GLU A 153 15.39 -9.25 -6.66
N SER A 154 15.17 -9.53 -5.37
CA SER A 154 13.88 -9.97 -4.84
C SER A 154 13.16 -8.81 -4.15
N SER A 155 11.98 -9.07 -3.56
CA SER A 155 11.18 -8.03 -2.89
C SER A 155 11.95 -7.26 -1.83
N HIS A 156 11.74 -5.96 -1.74
CA HIS A 156 12.52 -5.11 -0.84
C HIS A 156 12.17 -5.34 0.62
N ILE A 157 10.87 -5.34 0.95
CA ILE A 157 10.38 -5.65 2.29
C ILE A 157 9.29 -6.70 2.17
N VAL A 158 9.40 -7.75 2.98
CA VAL A 158 8.42 -8.83 3.09
C VAL A 158 8.01 -8.98 4.54
N LEU A 159 6.74 -8.74 4.82
CA LEU A 159 6.08 -9.20 6.04
C LEU A 159 5.35 -10.50 5.67
N GLY A 160 6.02 -11.61 5.97
CA GLY A 160 5.63 -12.96 5.63
C GLY A 160 4.44 -13.48 6.42
N THR A 161 4.20 -14.78 6.32
CA THR A 161 3.18 -15.45 7.14
C THR A 161 3.49 -15.29 8.62
N TYR A 162 2.42 -15.24 9.43
CA TYR A 162 2.52 -15.07 10.89
C TYR A 162 3.32 -13.83 11.31
N SER A 163 3.30 -12.74 10.54
CA SER A 163 3.93 -11.46 10.89
C SER A 163 2.90 -10.33 10.86
N SER A 164 2.06 -10.30 11.89
CA SER A 164 0.97 -9.34 12.02
C SER A 164 1.36 -8.13 12.87
N ASP A 165 0.57 -7.06 12.78
CA ASP A 165 0.67 -5.90 13.67
C ASP A 165 2.03 -5.15 13.59
N ASN A 166 2.75 -5.28 12.48
CA ASN A 166 4.03 -4.61 12.25
C ASN A 166 3.86 -3.22 11.64
N TRP A 167 4.81 -2.32 11.91
CA TRP A 167 4.76 -0.93 11.48
C TRP A 167 5.92 -0.59 10.54
N ILE A 168 5.60 -0.04 9.37
CA ILE A 168 6.57 0.49 8.39
C ILE A 168 6.36 1.99 8.25
N ILE A 169 7.37 2.75 8.66
CA ILE A 169 7.27 4.20 8.84
C ILE A 169 8.40 4.89 8.09
N ASN A 170 8.08 5.94 7.33
CA ASN A 170 9.06 6.79 6.65
C ASN A 170 10.06 5.99 5.80
N THR A 171 9.59 4.94 5.12
CA THR A 171 10.44 4.05 4.33
C THR A 171 10.50 4.51 2.88
N PHE A 172 11.69 4.49 2.30
CA PHE A 172 11.90 4.64 0.88
C PHE A 172 12.32 3.33 0.25
N SER A 173 11.62 2.96 -0.82
CA SER A 173 11.88 1.77 -1.60
C SER A 173 11.98 2.15 -3.07
N TRP A 174 13.11 1.83 -3.72
CA TRP A 174 13.28 2.11 -5.15
C TRP A 174 13.94 0.97 -5.91
N SER A 175 13.20 0.38 -6.86
CA SER A 175 13.71 -0.71 -7.69
C SER A 175 13.74 -0.31 -9.16
N PRO A 176 14.86 -0.55 -9.87
CA PRO A 176 14.88 -0.54 -11.33
C PRO A 176 14.68 -1.94 -11.93
N ILE A 177 14.37 -2.95 -11.12
CA ILE A 177 14.28 -4.38 -11.49
C ILE A 177 13.01 -5.03 -10.93
N GLY A 178 12.58 -6.13 -11.56
CA GLY A 178 11.29 -6.87 -11.49
C GLY A 178 10.59 -7.15 -10.15
N ALA A 179 11.07 -6.64 -9.03
CA ALA A 179 10.68 -7.02 -7.69
C ALA A 179 9.66 -6.07 -7.05
N SER A 180 8.77 -6.63 -6.24
CA SER A 180 7.83 -5.84 -5.44
C SER A 180 8.55 -5.04 -4.37
N ALA A 181 8.11 -3.81 -4.17
CA ALA A 181 8.66 -2.92 -3.17
C ALA A 181 8.20 -3.32 -1.75
N LEU A 182 7.00 -3.87 -1.63
CA LEU A 182 6.44 -4.36 -0.36
C LEU A 182 5.53 -5.57 -0.60
N VAL A 183 5.62 -6.56 0.28
CA VAL A 183 4.74 -7.72 0.31
C VAL A 183 4.20 -7.93 1.73
N LEU A 184 2.88 -8.03 1.86
CA LEU A 184 2.15 -8.20 3.12
C LEU A 184 1.32 -9.49 3.07
N TRP A 185 1.85 -10.58 3.61
CA TRP A 185 1.16 -11.87 3.67
C TRP A 185 0.36 -12.08 4.96
N ALA A 186 0.70 -11.34 6.02
CA ALA A 186 -0.03 -11.35 7.28
C ALA A 186 -0.88 -10.08 7.45
N GLY A 187 -1.68 -10.05 8.52
CA GLY A 187 -2.69 -9.03 8.74
C GLY A 187 -2.32 -7.96 9.77
N GLY A 188 -3.13 -6.91 9.88
CA GLY A 188 -2.98 -5.89 10.93
C GLY A 188 -1.78 -4.96 10.78
N ASN A 189 -1.04 -5.01 9.66
CA ASN A 189 0.17 -4.20 9.50
C ASN A 189 -0.17 -2.74 9.13
N LEU A 190 0.64 -1.80 9.61
CA LEU A 190 0.51 -0.37 9.34
C LEU A 190 1.70 0.15 8.52
N ILE A 191 1.41 0.78 7.40
CA ILE A 191 2.41 1.42 6.54
C ILE A 191 2.04 2.89 6.39
N ILE A 192 2.96 3.77 6.79
CA ILE A 192 2.70 5.20 6.84
C ILE A 192 3.88 6.03 6.31
N ASN A 193 3.54 7.14 5.65
CA ASN A 193 4.50 8.16 5.18
C ASN A 193 5.65 7.58 4.35
N SER A 194 5.38 6.49 3.62
CA SER A 194 6.39 5.73 2.89
C SER A 194 6.29 5.97 1.40
N LYS A 195 7.39 5.74 0.69
CA LYS A 195 7.51 6.04 -0.73
C LYS A 195 8.08 4.82 -1.46
N PHE A 196 7.29 4.29 -2.39
CA PHE A 196 7.61 3.11 -3.18
C PHE A 196 7.63 3.50 -4.65
N GLU A 197 8.79 3.41 -5.31
CA GLU A 197 8.95 3.87 -6.69
C GLU A 197 9.70 2.87 -7.59
N THR A 198 9.26 2.75 -8.85
CA THR A 198 9.98 2.08 -9.95
C THR A 198 9.86 2.90 -11.24
N TYR A 199 10.72 2.63 -12.22
CA TYR A 199 10.54 3.15 -13.60
C TYR A 199 10.12 2.07 -14.59
N ARG A 200 10.01 0.81 -14.17
CA ARG A 200 9.63 -0.28 -15.07
C ARG A 200 8.12 -0.42 -15.19
N THR A 201 7.68 -0.73 -16.40
CA THR A 201 6.36 -1.25 -16.70
C THR A 201 6.39 -2.77 -16.53
N GLY A 202 5.42 -3.36 -15.82
CA GLY A 202 5.31 -4.82 -15.64
C GLY A 202 5.27 -5.29 -14.18
N GLU A 203 5.67 -4.45 -13.23
CA GLU A 203 5.84 -4.84 -11.82
C GLU A 203 4.61 -4.51 -10.96
N ILE A 204 4.44 -5.25 -9.87
CA ILE A 204 3.48 -4.92 -8.82
C ILE A 204 4.25 -4.30 -7.66
N MET A 205 3.96 -3.04 -7.33
CA MET A 205 4.71 -2.31 -6.32
C MET A 205 4.42 -2.81 -4.91
N ILE A 206 3.16 -3.01 -4.56
CA ILE A 206 2.74 -3.53 -3.26
C ILE A 206 1.77 -4.68 -3.45
N ILE A 207 2.06 -5.81 -2.79
CA ILE A 207 1.18 -6.97 -2.74
C ILE A 207 0.61 -7.11 -1.34
N ILE A 208 -0.72 -7.17 -1.24
CA ILE A 208 -1.44 -7.39 0.02
C ILE A 208 -2.22 -8.69 -0.12
N GLY A 209 -1.72 -9.76 0.49
CA GLY A 209 -2.44 -11.02 0.64
C GLY A 209 -3.10 -11.20 2.00
N GLY A 210 -2.65 -10.45 3.01
CA GLY A 210 -3.23 -10.47 4.36
C GLY A 210 -4.48 -9.60 4.53
N TYR A 211 -5.01 -9.59 5.75
CA TYR A 211 -6.23 -8.87 6.14
C TYR A 211 -5.97 -7.69 7.09
N GLN A 212 -6.83 -6.69 7.15
CA GLN A 212 -6.75 -5.54 8.07
C GLN A 212 -5.42 -4.76 8.01
N ASN A 213 -4.74 -4.76 6.86
CA ASN A 213 -3.56 -3.93 6.66
C ASN A 213 -3.96 -2.50 6.29
N HIS A 214 -3.21 -1.53 6.80
CA HIS A 214 -3.46 -0.11 6.61
C HIS A 214 -2.29 0.53 5.85
N ILE A 215 -2.56 1.18 4.71
CA ILE A 215 -1.59 1.96 3.93
C ILE A 215 -2.03 3.42 3.91
N VAL A 216 -1.24 4.28 4.54
CA VAL A 216 -1.63 5.65 4.88
C VAL A 216 -0.60 6.65 4.38
N ASN A 217 -1.03 7.70 3.68
CA ASN A 217 -0.19 8.83 3.29
C ASN A 217 1.13 8.42 2.60
N CYS A 218 1.08 7.37 1.79
CA CYS A 218 2.20 6.87 1.02
C CYS A 218 2.18 7.41 -0.41
N ARG A 219 3.36 7.43 -1.03
CA ARG A 219 3.52 7.70 -2.47
C ARG A 219 3.91 6.40 -3.16
N ILE A 220 3.06 5.94 -4.07
CA ILE A 220 3.28 4.75 -4.89
C ILE A 220 3.41 5.20 -6.35
N ALA A 221 4.56 4.97 -6.97
CA ALA A 221 4.77 5.39 -8.35
C ALA A 221 5.50 4.38 -9.24
N GLY A 222 5.06 4.25 -10.49
CA GLY A 222 5.61 3.27 -11.43
C GLY A 222 4.93 1.91 -11.33
N GLY A 223 5.42 0.95 -12.13
CA GLY A 223 4.93 -0.42 -12.15
C GLY A 223 3.79 -0.61 -13.16
N ASN A 224 3.39 -1.86 -13.35
CA ASN A 224 2.11 -2.19 -13.96
C ASN A 224 0.97 -1.93 -12.99
N ILE A 225 1.13 -2.35 -11.73
CA ILE A 225 0.13 -2.21 -10.67
C ILE A 225 0.76 -1.53 -9.45
N GLY A 226 0.12 -0.47 -8.95
CA GLY A 226 0.55 0.21 -7.72
C GLY A 226 0.32 -0.68 -6.49
N ILE A 227 -0.92 -1.06 -6.21
CA ILE A 227 -1.27 -2.01 -5.15
C ILE A 227 -2.16 -3.10 -5.74
N ILE A 228 -1.84 -4.35 -5.45
CA ILE A 228 -2.77 -5.46 -5.62
C ILE A 228 -3.25 -5.97 -4.26
N LEU A 229 -4.56 -6.10 -4.11
CA LEU A 229 -5.16 -6.88 -3.04
C LEU A 229 -5.46 -8.26 -3.61
N ASP A 230 -4.66 -9.24 -3.20
CA ASP A 230 -4.77 -10.62 -3.65
C ASP A 230 -5.47 -11.46 -2.58
N GLY A 231 -6.64 -12.03 -2.93
CA GLY A 231 -7.39 -12.90 -2.02
C GLY A 231 -6.77 -14.27 -1.77
N SER A 232 -5.61 -14.59 -2.38
CA SER A 232 -5.02 -15.93 -2.35
C SER A 232 -4.49 -16.40 -0.99
N GLN A 233 -4.14 -15.48 -0.07
CA GLN A 233 -3.49 -15.82 1.20
C GLN A 233 -4.33 -15.57 2.46
N SER A 234 -5.49 -14.93 2.36
CA SER A 234 -6.28 -14.48 3.52
C SER A 234 -7.16 -15.55 4.17
N GLY A 235 -7.13 -16.81 3.70
CA GLY A 235 -7.76 -17.94 4.36
C GLY A 235 -9.22 -17.70 4.76
N ARG A 236 -10.15 -17.61 3.80
CA ARG A 236 -11.61 -17.40 3.99
C ARG A 236 -12.02 -16.15 4.77
N LEU A 237 -11.09 -15.36 5.32
CA LEU A 237 -11.42 -14.12 6.02
C LEU A 237 -11.48 -12.96 5.02
N PRO A 238 -12.44 -12.03 5.17
CA PRO A 238 -12.50 -10.83 4.36
C PRO A 238 -11.25 -9.97 4.62
N ASN A 239 -10.64 -9.51 3.54
CA ASN A 239 -9.39 -8.76 3.54
C ASN A 239 -9.49 -7.46 4.39
N LYS A 240 -10.61 -6.72 4.41
CA LYS A 240 -10.80 -5.54 5.29
C LYS A 240 -9.62 -4.55 5.32
N ASN A 241 -8.86 -4.44 4.22
CA ASN A 241 -7.69 -3.57 4.18
C ASN A 241 -8.12 -2.12 3.98
N ILE A 242 -7.34 -1.17 4.51
CA ILE A 242 -7.61 0.26 4.40
C ILE A 242 -6.47 0.94 3.65
N ILE A 243 -6.81 1.60 2.54
CA ILE A 243 -5.87 2.36 1.72
C ILE A 243 -6.35 3.81 1.72
N ILE A 244 -5.64 4.68 2.43
CA ILE A 244 -6.09 6.04 2.72
C ILE A 244 -5.04 7.12 2.45
N ALA A 245 -5.50 8.21 1.83
CA ALA A 245 -4.71 9.43 1.63
C ALA A 245 -3.39 9.25 0.87
N ASN A 246 -3.30 8.21 0.03
CA ASN A 246 -2.10 7.92 -0.74
C ASN A 246 -2.08 8.67 -2.08
N GLN A 247 -0.88 8.80 -2.65
CA GLN A 247 -0.64 9.34 -3.98
C GLN A 247 -0.20 8.23 -4.93
N PHE A 248 -0.97 7.98 -5.98
CA PHE A 248 -0.68 7.03 -7.05
C PHE A 248 -0.27 7.78 -8.31
N LEU A 249 0.84 7.34 -8.91
CA LEU A 249 1.47 8.02 -10.05
C LEU A 249 2.03 7.02 -11.06
N ARG A 250 1.69 7.14 -12.34
CA ARG A 250 2.42 6.50 -13.45
C ARG A 250 2.46 4.96 -13.36
N SER A 251 1.32 4.32 -13.15
CA SER A 251 1.15 2.87 -13.31
C SER A 251 -0.02 2.60 -14.24
N SER A 252 -0.07 1.47 -14.95
CA SER A 252 -1.24 1.13 -15.76
C SER A 252 -2.49 1.02 -14.88
N THR A 253 -2.39 0.30 -13.77
CA THR A 253 -3.45 0.23 -12.74
C THR A 253 -2.91 0.77 -11.42
N ALA A 254 -3.61 1.70 -10.78
CA ALA A 254 -3.18 2.19 -9.47
C ALA A 254 -3.52 1.19 -8.35
N ILE A 255 -4.77 0.74 -8.26
CA ILE A 255 -5.19 -0.29 -7.31
C ILE A 255 -6.03 -1.35 -8.03
N SER A 256 -5.62 -2.62 -7.91
CA SER A 256 -6.38 -3.79 -8.39
C SER A 256 -6.84 -4.64 -7.19
N LEU A 257 -8.12 -4.96 -7.16
CA LEU A 257 -8.75 -5.83 -6.17
C LEU A 257 -9.05 -7.15 -6.87
N LYS A 258 -8.26 -8.18 -6.61
CA LYS A 258 -8.31 -9.43 -7.37
C LYS A 258 -8.76 -10.60 -6.51
N GLY A 259 -10.06 -10.89 -6.59
CA GLY A 259 -10.70 -11.99 -5.89
C GLY A 259 -10.51 -13.32 -6.64
N THR A 260 -9.77 -14.26 -6.04
CA THR A 260 -9.62 -15.63 -6.56
C THR A 260 -10.30 -16.70 -5.70
N ALA A 261 -10.62 -16.40 -4.44
CA ALA A 261 -11.18 -17.37 -3.50
C ALA A 261 -11.94 -16.71 -2.31
N SER A 262 -12.96 -15.89 -2.57
CA SER A 262 -13.91 -15.28 -1.60
C SER A 262 -13.39 -14.23 -0.60
N ASN A 263 -12.19 -13.66 -0.77
CA ASN A 263 -11.59 -12.89 0.32
C ASN A 263 -11.38 -11.39 0.05
N VAL A 264 -11.47 -10.88 -1.19
CA VAL A 264 -11.22 -9.45 -1.47
C VAL A 264 -12.48 -8.62 -1.26
N GLN A 265 -12.89 -8.57 0.01
CA GLN A 265 -14.12 -7.92 0.45
C GLN A 265 -13.87 -6.95 1.60
N GLU A 266 -14.81 -6.02 1.76
CA GLU A 266 -14.83 -5.04 2.85
C GLU A 266 -13.59 -4.13 2.89
N ASN A 267 -12.89 -3.99 1.77
CA ASN A 267 -11.75 -3.08 1.70
C ASN A 267 -12.24 -1.64 1.56
N VAL A 268 -11.50 -0.71 2.16
CA VAL A 268 -11.82 0.71 2.14
C VAL A 268 -10.70 1.47 1.44
N ILE A 269 -11.02 2.09 0.31
CA ILE A 269 -10.10 2.93 -0.47
C ILE A 269 -10.64 4.34 -0.41
N ILE A 270 -9.98 5.19 0.38
CA ILE A 270 -10.53 6.50 0.74
C ILE A 270 -9.54 7.65 0.62
N ALA A 271 -9.98 8.78 0.08
CA ALA A 271 -9.19 10.01 0.01
C ALA A 271 -7.85 9.89 -0.73
N ASN A 272 -7.69 8.91 -1.61
CA ASN A 272 -6.48 8.75 -2.40
C ASN A 272 -6.51 9.65 -3.63
N ARG A 273 -5.32 10.00 -4.13
CA ARG A 273 -5.13 10.79 -5.35
C ARG A 273 -4.50 9.95 -6.45
N PHE A 274 -5.11 9.91 -7.61
CA PHE A 274 -4.73 9.09 -8.77
C PHE A 274 -4.35 9.97 -9.94
N ARG A 275 -3.16 9.77 -10.53
CA ARG A 275 -2.66 10.55 -11.66
C ARG A 275 -1.87 9.70 -12.65
N THR A 276 -2.20 9.83 -13.93
CA THR A 276 -1.55 9.14 -15.05
C THR A 276 -1.69 7.62 -14.93
N HIS A 277 -2.92 7.13 -15.13
CA HIS A 277 -3.28 5.70 -15.04
C HIS A 277 -4.30 5.30 -16.12
N ASP A 278 -4.23 4.05 -16.58
CA ASP A 278 -5.30 3.47 -17.40
C ASP A 278 -6.52 3.13 -16.52
N TYR A 279 -6.25 2.62 -15.31
CA TYR A 279 -7.25 2.32 -14.28
C TYR A 279 -6.86 2.94 -12.93
N GLY A 280 -7.77 3.71 -12.33
CA GLY A 280 -7.60 4.20 -10.96
C GLY A 280 -7.82 3.08 -9.95
N ILE A 281 -9.05 2.59 -9.86
CA ILE A 281 -9.44 1.45 -9.02
C ILE A 281 -10.18 0.45 -9.90
N ILE A 282 -9.78 -0.82 -9.85
CA ILE A 282 -10.48 -1.90 -10.54
C ILE A 282 -10.76 -3.06 -9.60
N GLU A 283 -11.99 -3.53 -9.61
CA GLU A 283 -12.36 -4.84 -9.10
C GLU A 283 -12.28 -5.89 -10.21
N GLU A 284 -11.64 -7.01 -9.91
CA GLU A 284 -11.45 -8.14 -10.81
C GLU A 284 -11.93 -9.43 -10.15
N GLY A 285 -12.70 -10.23 -10.91
CA GLY A 285 -13.15 -11.56 -10.50
C GLY A 285 -14.43 -11.57 -9.65
N ASP A 286 -15.10 -12.73 -9.62
CA ASP A 286 -16.44 -12.90 -9.04
C ASP A 286 -16.49 -12.81 -7.50
N TYR A 287 -15.32 -12.73 -6.85
CA TYR A 287 -15.17 -12.74 -5.39
C TYR A 287 -14.76 -11.39 -4.80
N THR A 288 -14.83 -10.33 -5.61
CA THR A 288 -14.51 -8.97 -5.21
C THR A 288 -15.82 -8.22 -5.01
N ASP A 289 -16.21 -8.00 -3.74
CA ASP A 289 -17.51 -7.43 -3.40
C ASP A 289 -17.47 -6.70 -2.04
N TYR A 290 -18.50 -5.91 -1.73
CA TYR A 290 -18.62 -5.13 -0.48
C TYR A 290 -17.43 -4.17 -0.23
N ASN A 291 -16.76 -3.70 -1.28
CA ASN A 291 -15.67 -2.74 -1.16
C ASN A 291 -16.20 -1.31 -1.20
N PHE A 292 -15.48 -0.38 -0.56
CA PHE A 292 -15.87 1.01 -0.45
C PHE A 292 -14.83 1.92 -1.08
N PHE A 293 -15.23 2.68 -2.11
CA PHE A 293 -14.38 3.63 -2.84
C PHE A 293 -14.91 5.05 -2.60
N VAL A 294 -14.32 5.77 -1.64
CA VAL A 294 -14.93 6.99 -1.11
C VAL A 294 -13.97 8.19 -1.15
N LEU A 295 -14.44 9.39 -1.51
CA LEU A 295 -13.65 10.62 -1.44
C LEU A 295 -12.32 10.60 -2.23
N ASN A 296 -12.16 9.69 -3.18
CA ASN A 296 -10.95 9.61 -3.98
C ASN A 296 -10.94 10.72 -5.04
N ARG A 297 -9.75 11.20 -5.43
CA ARG A 297 -9.56 12.16 -6.50
C ARG A 297 -8.86 11.51 -7.69
N PHE A 298 -9.53 11.50 -8.83
CA PHE A 298 -9.00 11.09 -10.11
C PHE A 298 -8.69 12.34 -10.94
N GLU A 299 -7.43 12.50 -11.35
CA GLU A 299 -7.03 13.58 -12.27
C GLU A 299 -7.52 13.28 -13.69
N SER A 300 -7.54 14.30 -14.56
CA SER A 300 -8.07 14.19 -15.92
C SER A 300 -7.29 13.24 -16.84
N ASP A 301 -6.13 12.76 -16.40
CA ASP A 301 -5.27 11.81 -17.10
C ASP A 301 -5.45 10.36 -16.60
N VAL A 302 -6.54 10.08 -15.86
CA VAL A 302 -6.97 8.73 -15.50
C VAL A 302 -8.09 8.29 -16.44
N THR A 303 -7.86 7.25 -17.24
CA THR A 303 -8.80 6.81 -18.29
C THR A 303 -10.06 6.15 -17.72
N ASN A 304 -9.90 5.20 -16.80
CA ASN A 304 -10.99 4.49 -16.13
C ASN A 304 -10.86 4.72 -14.61
N PRO A 305 -11.50 5.74 -14.05
CA PRO A 305 -11.34 6.08 -12.63
C PRO A 305 -11.70 4.93 -11.68
N ILE A 306 -12.89 4.35 -11.84
CA ILE A 306 -13.38 3.23 -11.04
C ILE A 306 -14.05 2.21 -11.97
N THR A 307 -13.76 0.93 -11.77
CA THR A 307 -14.45 -0.20 -12.41
C THR A 307 -14.88 -1.19 -11.34
N ILE A 308 -16.18 -1.44 -11.25
CA ILE A 308 -16.82 -2.26 -10.22
C ILE A 308 -17.39 -3.52 -10.85
N VAL A 309 -17.18 -4.66 -10.20
CA VAL A 309 -17.85 -5.93 -10.56
C VAL A 309 -18.66 -6.50 -9.39
N GLY A 310 -18.33 -6.12 -8.15
CA GLY A 310 -19.05 -6.53 -6.95
C GLY A 310 -20.41 -5.86 -6.85
N ALA A 311 -21.48 -6.65 -6.73
CA ALA A 311 -22.85 -6.16 -6.69
C ALA A 311 -23.19 -5.30 -5.46
N ASN A 312 -22.40 -5.40 -4.40
CA ASN A 312 -22.56 -4.71 -3.12
C ASN A 312 -21.43 -3.71 -2.82
N SER A 313 -20.46 -3.57 -3.72
CA SER A 313 -19.45 -2.53 -3.66
C SER A 313 -20.08 -1.14 -3.86
N LYS A 314 -19.45 -0.12 -3.29
CA LYS A 314 -19.99 1.23 -3.21
C LYS A 314 -18.95 2.28 -3.52
N GLU A 315 -19.31 3.20 -4.39
CA GLU A 315 -18.58 4.39 -4.75
C GLU A 315 -19.35 5.64 -4.32
N LYS A 316 -18.70 6.54 -3.58
CA LYS A 316 -19.31 7.79 -3.12
C LYS A 316 -18.33 8.94 -3.04
N LEU A 317 -18.80 10.13 -3.36
CA LEU A 317 -18.10 11.40 -3.17
C LEU A 317 -16.73 11.45 -3.87
N ASN A 318 -16.56 10.72 -4.98
CA ASN A 318 -15.30 10.67 -5.70
C ASN A 318 -15.18 11.87 -6.65
N PHE A 319 -14.06 12.59 -6.58
CA PHE A 319 -13.77 13.72 -7.45
C PHE A 319 -13.15 13.24 -8.77
N GLY A 320 -13.70 13.71 -9.90
CA GLY A 320 -13.33 13.18 -11.23
C GLY A 320 -14.10 11.91 -11.62
N TYR A 321 -15.05 11.46 -10.77
CA TYR A 321 -15.96 10.35 -11.04
C TYR A 321 -17.31 10.62 -10.36
N THR A 322 -18.16 11.44 -10.99
CA THR A 322 -19.38 11.97 -10.39
C THR A 322 -20.49 10.90 -10.36
N THR A 323 -20.74 10.35 -9.17
CA THR A 323 -21.76 9.32 -8.91
C THR A 323 -23.00 9.87 -8.22
N GLU A 324 -22.91 11.06 -7.64
CA GLU A 324 -24.00 11.80 -7.06
C GLU A 324 -23.87 13.29 -7.39
N ASN A 325 -24.99 13.96 -7.61
CA ASN A 325 -25.02 15.39 -7.85
C ASN A 325 -26.36 15.99 -7.39
N SER A 326 -26.35 17.28 -7.13
CA SER A 326 -27.54 18.02 -6.71
C SER A 326 -27.46 19.47 -7.14
N GLY A 327 -28.59 20.14 -7.18
CA GLY A 327 -28.64 21.55 -7.47
C GLY A 327 -30.05 22.10 -7.53
N THR A 328 -30.16 23.27 -8.14
CA THR A 328 -31.44 23.89 -8.45
C THR A 328 -31.57 24.08 -9.95
N ALA A 329 -32.77 23.88 -10.49
CA ALA A 329 -33.09 24.18 -11.88
C ALA A 329 -34.18 25.25 -11.93
N THR A 330 -34.09 26.13 -12.93
CA THR A 330 -35.06 27.20 -13.18
C THR A 330 -35.46 27.18 -14.65
N PHE A 331 -36.76 27.21 -14.89
CA PHE A 331 -37.35 27.29 -16.22
C PHE A 331 -38.49 28.30 -16.24
N SER A 332 -38.90 28.66 -17.45
CA SER A 332 -40.09 29.47 -17.71
C SER A 332 -41.15 28.61 -18.37
N GLY A 333 -42.36 28.59 -17.82
CA GLY A 333 -43.51 27.99 -18.49
C GLY A 333 -43.96 28.85 -19.67
N ASP A 334 -44.53 28.21 -20.69
CA ASP A 334 -45.11 28.87 -21.86
C ASP A 334 -46.58 28.47 -22.11
N GLY A 335 -47.15 27.63 -21.24
CA GLY A 335 -48.51 27.08 -21.39
C GLY A 335 -48.63 25.95 -22.43
N THR A 336 -47.54 25.50 -23.05
CA THR A 336 -47.53 24.45 -24.08
C THR A 336 -46.48 23.36 -23.89
N THR A 337 -45.31 23.69 -23.35
CA THR A 337 -44.21 22.77 -23.10
C THR A 337 -44.52 21.90 -21.89
N THR A 338 -44.44 20.58 -22.06
CA THR A 338 -44.74 19.60 -21.02
C THR A 338 -43.51 18.87 -20.48
N GLN A 339 -42.33 19.07 -21.07
CA GLN A 339 -41.10 18.42 -20.62
C GLN A 339 -39.97 19.45 -20.46
N PHE A 340 -39.28 19.36 -19.32
CA PHE A 340 -38.09 20.17 -19.02
C PHE A 340 -36.94 19.25 -18.64
N SER A 341 -35.72 19.55 -19.09
CA SER A 341 -34.53 18.72 -18.83
C SER A 341 -33.52 19.43 -17.93
N ILE A 342 -32.91 18.67 -17.02
CA ILE A 342 -31.83 19.10 -16.13
C ILE A 342 -30.62 18.21 -16.43
N ALA A 343 -29.53 18.80 -16.92
CA ALA A 343 -28.28 18.07 -17.08
C ALA A 343 -27.73 17.70 -15.69
N HIS A 344 -27.60 16.39 -15.39
CA HIS A 344 -27.23 15.94 -14.05
C HIS A 344 -25.70 15.77 -13.87
N GLY A 345 -24.94 15.61 -14.96
CA GLY A 345 -23.48 15.53 -14.93
C GLY A 345 -22.92 14.31 -14.19
N LEU A 346 -23.68 13.22 -14.12
CA LEU A 346 -23.26 11.95 -13.54
C LEU A 346 -22.57 11.10 -14.61
N ILE A 347 -21.84 10.08 -14.18
CA ILE A 347 -21.10 9.19 -15.09
C ILE A 347 -22.01 8.24 -15.89
N SER A 348 -23.23 7.99 -15.41
CA SER A 348 -24.22 7.13 -16.05
C SER A 348 -25.65 7.53 -15.63
N THR A 349 -26.65 6.82 -16.14
CA THR A 349 -28.05 7.04 -15.79
C THR A 349 -28.28 6.84 -14.29
N PRO A 350 -28.85 7.82 -13.57
CA PRO A 350 -29.14 7.66 -12.15
C PRO A 350 -30.21 6.60 -11.90
N THR A 351 -30.01 5.77 -10.88
CA THR A 351 -31.02 4.81 -10.40
C THR A 351 -31.99 5.45 -9.41
N LYS A 352 -31.63 6.61 -8.87
CA LYS A 352 -32.46 7.39 -7.96
C LYS A 352 -32.42 8.87 -8.31
N VAL A 353 -33.60 9.45 -8.45
CA VAL A 353 -33.79 10.88 -8.71
C VAL A 353 -34.85 11.44 -7.77
N LEU A 354 -34.52 12.55 -7.12
CA LEU A 354 -35.44 13.34 -6.29
C LEU A 354 -35.57 14.73 -6.90
N VAL A 355 -36.80 15.15 -7.19
CA VAL A 355 -37.13 16.50 -7.68
C VAL A 355 -38.18 17.10 -6.76
N THR A 356 -37.89 18.26 -6.19
CA THR A 356 -38.79 18.97 -5.27
C THR A 356 -39.12 20.35 -5.84
N PRO A 357 -40.39 20.61 -6.20
CA PRO A 357 -40.85 21.93 -6.60
C PRO A 357 -40.58 22.97 -5.51
N MET A 358 -40.12 24.14 -5.93
CA MET A 358 -39.82 25.29 -5.07
C MET A 358 -40.74 26.49 -5.32
N THR A 359 -41.65 26.38 -6.31
CA THR A 359 -42.66 27.39 -6.64
C THR A 359 -44.02 26.72 -6.82
N ALA A 360 -45.10 27.50 -6.67
CA ALA A 360 -46.46 27.01 -6.86
C ALA A 360 -46.67 26.52 -8.31
N ASP A 361 -46.20 27.27 -9.30
CA ASP A 361 -46.33 26.89 -10.71
C ASP A 361 -45.56 25.60 -11.05
N ALA A 362 -44.46 25.33 -10.34
CA ALA A 362 -43.70 24.08 -10.47
C ALA A 362 -44.39 22.87 -9.83
N ALA A 363 -45.33 23.08 -8.90
CA ALA A 363 -45.92 22.01 -8.08
C ALA A 363 -47.08 21.26 -8.77
N SER A 364 -47.37 21.56 -10.03
CA SER A 364 -48.38 20.84 -10.83
C SER A 364 -48.00 19.37 -10.99
N ASP A 365 -48.96 18.50 -11.33
CA ASP A 365 -48.73 17.07 -11.52
C ASP A 365 -47.65 16.76 -12.59
N PHE A 366 -46.54 16.15 -12.17
CA PHE A 366 -45.49 15.64 -13.04
C PHE A 366 -44.97 14.26 -12.57
N TYR A 367 -44.19 13.60 -13.44
CA TYR A 367 -43.35 12.46 -13.08
C TYR A 367 -41.93 12.68 -13.63
N VAL A 368 -40.96 11.95 -13.06
CA VAL A 368 -39.54 12.11 -13.39
C VAL A 368 -39.02 10.87 -14.11
N THR A 369 -38.25 11.09 -15.16
CA THR A 369 -37.44 10.06 -15.85
C THR A 369 -36.01 10.56 -15.98
N ALA A 370 -35.06 9.69 -16.31
CA ALA A 370 -33.68 10.09 -16.59
C ALA A 370 -33.05 9.20 -17.65
N ASP A 371 -32.08 9.74 -18.38
CA ASP A 371 -31.15 8.99 -19.22
C ASP A 371 -29.71 9.17 -18.72
N ASP A 372 -28.71 8.89 -19.55
CA ASP A 372 -27.29 9.02 -19.20
C ASP A 372 -26.80 10.46 -19.03
N THR A 373 -27.58 11.45 -19.44
CA THR A 373 -27.17 12.85 -19.52
C THR A 373 -28.10 13.77 -18.73
N ASN A 374 -29.41 13.49 -18.73
CA ASN A 374 -30.46 14.39 -18.28
C ASN A 374 -31.48 13.72 -17.36
N ILE A 375 -31.96 14.51 -16.40
CA ILE A 375 -33.21 14.28 -15.67
C ILE A 375 -34.32 15.01 -16.43
N TYR A 376 -35.47 14.37 -16.62
CA TYR A 376 -36.64 14.92 -17.29
C TYR A 376 -37.79 15.08 -16.32
N ILE A 377 -38.35 16.29 -16.26
CA ILE A 377 -39.58 16.62 -15.55
C ILE A 377 -40.72 16.60 -16.57
N ASN A 378 -41.63 15.62 -16.46
CA ASN A 378 -42.70 15.38 -17.41
C ASN A 378 -44.05 15.78 -16.79
N TYR A 379 -44.57 16.93 -17.17
CA TYR A 379 -45.87 17.43 -16.73
C TYR A 379 -47.03 16.74 -17.45
N LYS A 380 -48.09 16.41 -16.70
CA LYS A 380 -49.36 15.94 -17.29
C LYS A 380 -50.13 17.06 -18.00
N SER A 381 -49.87 18.31 -17.64
CA SER A 381 -50.45 19.50 -18.25
C SER A 381 -49.42 20.61 -18.23
N ALA A 382 -49.25 21.31 -19.35
CA ALA A 382 -48.22 22.34 -19.48
C ALA A 382 -48.36 23.39 -18.36
N PRO A 383 -47.28 23.71 -17.63
CA PRO A 383 -47.31 24.73 -16.60
C PRO A 383 -47.70 26.11 -17.16
N PRO A 384 -48.28 27.00 -16.33
CA PRO A 384 -48.71 28.32 -16.77
C PRO A 384 -47.54 29.15 -17.30
N SER A 385 -47.85 30.05 -18.24
CA SER A 385 -46.84 30.95 -18.79
C SER A 385 -46.33 31.91 -17.71
N GLY A 386 -45.01 32.00 -17.57
CA GLY A 386 -44.35 32.89 -16.63
C GLY A 386 -42.83 32.86 -16.80
N THR A 387 -42.15 33.89 -16.32
CA THR A 387 -40.68 33.96 -16.35
C THR A 387 -40.09 33.40 -15.07
N ASP A 388 -39.17 32.45 -15.18
CA ASP A 388 -38.47 31.78 -14.07
C ASP A 388 -39.43 31.25 -12.99
N ASN A 389 -40.66 30.93 -13.40
CA ASN A 389 -41.74 30.56 -12.51
C ASN A 389 -41.69 29.08 -12.13
N LEU A 390 -40.89 28.27 -12.83
CA LEU A 390 -40.69 26.85 -12.53
C LEU A 390 -39.32 26.65 -11.87
N LYS A 391 -39.29 26.48 -10.54
CA LYS A 391 -38.06 26.24 -9.80
C LYS A 391 -38.09 24.89 -9.10
N PHE A 392 -36.99 24.17 -9.14
CA PHE A 392 -36.85 22.85 -8.55
C PHE A 392 -35.53 22.72 -7.81
N SER A 393 -35.56 22.05 -6.65
CA SER A 393 -34.37 21.45 -6.05
C SER A 393 -34.30 20.00 -6.55
N TRP A 394 -33.11 19.53 -6.90
CA TRP A 394 -32.93 18.16 -7.39
C TRP A 394 -31.71 17.48 -6.78
N TYR A 395 -31.79 16.15 -6.66
CA TYR A 395 -30.72 15.24 -6.28
C TYR A 395 -30.79 14.01 -7.16
N ALA A 396 -29.64 13.50 -7.60
CA ALA A 396 -29.55 12.23 -8.32
C ALA A 396 -28.31 11.44 -7.89
N GLU A 397 -28.44 10.11 -7.85
CA GLU A 397 -27.33 9.17 -7.63
C GLU A 397 -27.49 7.93 -8.51
N VAL A 398 -26.35 7.35 -8.91
CA VAL A 398 -26.29 6.07 -9.63
C VAL A 398 -26.36 4.88 -8.68
#